data_AF-A0A1A7QQ83-F1
#
_entry.id   AF-A0A1A7QQ83-F1
#
_cell.length_a   1.000
_cell.length_b   1.000
_cell.length_c   1.000
_cell.angle_alpha   90.00
_cell.angle_beta   90.00
_cell.angle_gamma   90.00
#
_symmetry.space_group_name_H-M   'P 1'
#
loop_
_entity.id
_entity.type
_entity.pdbx_description
1 polymer ?
#
loop_
_entity_poly.entity_id
_entity_poly.type
_entity_poly.pdbx_seq_one_letter_code
_entity_poly.pdbx_strand_id
1 'polypeptide(L)'
;MKQGNRGIFNATPGADGTAVFNITSADLNSIGEIQFAKNGAETVIVNVSGSDILLNDDFLGNSAKLGESVIWNFPDAEKLSATTAWRGSVLAPNAAATTGNFIEDSAVFSSLTQRGEFHLGTFNSSYQPPSSSSSSSSSGGSSSSGGTEVPAPGILRRPVQPAVVRGGDTAGVELGAHGVISKASER
;
A
#
# COMPACT_ATOMS: atom_id res chain seq x y z
N MET A 1 -1.82 17.59 24.00
CA MET A 1 -1.98 16.27 23.33
C MET A 1 -0.80 15.32 23.60
N LYS A 2 0.16 15.66 24.48
CA LYS A 2 1.36 14.83 24.72
C LYS A 2 1.72 14.79 26.21
N GLN A 3 2.17 13.63 26.69
CA GLN A 3 2.75 13.44 28.02
C GLN A 3 4.02 12.57 27.88
N GLY A 4 5.21 13.16 28.03
CA GLY A 4 6.45 12.45 27.73
C GLY A 4 6.49 12.02 26.26
N ASN A 5 6.79 10.74 25.98
CA ASN A 5 6.80 10.19 24.62
C ASN A 5 5.41 9.78 24.09
N ARG A 6 4.34 10.05 24.85
CA ARG A 6 2.99 9.56 24.54
C ARG A 6 2.11 10.65 23.96
N GLY A 7 1.54 10.39 22.78
CA GLY A 7 0.40 11.12 22.24
C GLY A 7 -0.90 10.67 22.92
N ILE A 8 -1.68 11.63 23.41
CA ILE A 8 -2.98 11.38 24.05
C ILE A 8 -4.08 12.00 23.19
N PHE A 9 -4.88 11.14 22.57
CA PHE A 9 -6.02 11.49 21.73
C PHE A 9 -7.32 11.20 22.48
N ASN A 10 -7.76 12.17 23.29
CA ASN A 10 -9.05 12.12 23.98
C ASN A 10 -10.08 12.86 23.12
N ALA A 11 -10.88 12.10 22.37
CA ALA A 11 -11.89 12.66 21.49
C ALA A 11 -12.98 13.38 22.29
N THR A 12 -13.51 14.45 21.70
CA THR A 12 -14.66 15.19 22.18
C THR A 12 -15.61 15.32 20.99
N PRO A 13 -16.60 14.42 20.85
CA PRO A 13 -17.48 14.43 19.70
C PRO A 13 -18.34 15.69 19.67
N GLY A 14 -18.57 16.20 18.46
CA GLY A 14 -19.60 17.19 18.18
C GLY A 14 -21.01 16.58 18.23
N ALA A 15 -22.02 17.40 17.95
CA ALA A 15 -23.41 16.96 17.91
C ALA A 15 -23.69 15.92 16.80
N ASP A 16 -22.82 15.86 15.80
CA ASP A 16 -22.81 14.89 14.70
C ASP A 16 -22.04 13.60 15.02
N GLY A 17 -21.52 13.46 16.24
CA GLY A 17 -20.73 12.29 16.66
C GLY A 17 -19.28 12.31 16.17
N THR A 18 -18.85 13.36 15.47
CA THR A 18 -17.49 13.46 14.92
C THR A 18 -16.56 14.19 15.87
N ALA A 19 -15.37 13.65 16.11
CA ALA A 19 -14.27 14.36 16.76
C ALA A 19 -13.14 14.61 15.75
N VAL A 20 -12.54 15.80 15.77
CA VAL A 20 -11.46 16.17 14.85
C VAL A 20 -10.22 16.60 15.64
N PHE A 21 -9.08 16.02 15.29
CA PHE A 21 -7.76 16.46 15.73
C PHE A 21 -7.00 17.04 14.53
N ASN A 22 -6.20 18.07 14.79
CA ASN A 22 -5.27 18.62 13.81
C ASN A 22 -3.89 18.66 14.46
N ILE A 23 -2.94 17.95 13.87
CA ILE A 23 -1.53 17.90 14.30
C ILE A 23 -0.62 18.04 13.08
N THR A 24 0.66 18.27 13.32
CA THR A 24 1.68 18.22 12.27
C THR A 24 2.39 16.87 12.26
N SER A 25 3.07 16.53 11.17
CA SER A 25 3.97 15.37 11.12
C SER A 25 5.10 15.49 12.14
N ALA A 26 5.53 16.71 12.48
CA ALA A 26 6.50 16.95 13.56
C ALA A 26 5.95 16.59 14.94
N ASP A 27 4.66 16.88 15.21
CA ASP A 27 4.01 16.48 16.45
C ASP A 27 3.93 14.95 16.55
N LEU A 28 3.54 14.29 15.45
CA LEU A 28 3.46 12.83 15.34
C LEU A 28 4.84 12.18 15.52
N ASN A 29 5.88 12.68 14.84
CA ASN A 29 7.25 12.18 14.97
C ASN A 29 7.87 12.44 16.36
N SER A 30 7.26 13.32 17.16
CA SER A 30 7.76 13.63 18.50
C SER A 30 7.31 12.64 19.57
N ILE A 31 6.41 11.72 19.22
CA ILE A 31 5.89 10.65 20.09
C ILE A 31 6.40 9.29 19.60
N GLY A 32 6.20 8.27 20.43
CA GLY A 32 6.40 6.86 20.06
C GLY A 32 5.32 5.95 20.63
N GLU A 33 4.34 6.52 21.33
CA GLU A 33 3.20 5.81 21.89
C GLU A 33 1.93 6.60 21.60
N ILE A 34 0.84 5.90 21.24
CA ILE A 34 -0.48 6.48 21.04
C ILE A 34 -1.43 5.89 22.07
N GLN A 35 -1.99 6.75 22.92
CA GLN A 35 -3.14 6.42 23.74
C GLN A 35 -4.38 7.08 23.13
N PHE A 36 -5.36 6.25 22.76
CA PHE A 36 -6.56 6.70 22.05
C PHE A 36 -7.81 6.41 22.87
N ALA A 37 -8.66 7.43 23.03
CA ALA A 37 -9.95 7.30 23.68
C ALA A 37 -11.02 8.02 22.84
N LYS A 38 -11.97 7.25 22.28
CA LYS A 38 -13.05 7.81 21.46
C LYS A 38 -14.10 8.59 22.28
N ASN A 39 -14.24 8.30 23.57
CA ASN A 39 -15.18 8.99 24.49
C ASN A 39 -16.58 9.21 23.90
N GLY A 40 -17.12 8.18 23.23
CA GLY A 40 -18.45 8.24 22.60
C GLY A 40 -18.50 8.80 21.18
N ALA A 41 -17.36 9.21 20.59
CA ALA A 41 -17.30 9.58 19.18
C ALA A 41 -17.57 8.37 18.28
N GLU A 42 -18.45 8.59 17.30
CA GLU A 42 -18.77 7.64 16.24
C GLU A 42 -17.67 7.64 15.18
N THR A 43 -17.22 8.84 14.82
CA THR A 43 -16.12 9.06 13.88
C THR A 43 -15.05 9.94 14.52
N VAL A 44 -13.79 9.57 14.35
CA VAL A 44 -12.65 10.40 14.72
C VAL A 44 -11.77 10.63 13.51
N ILE A 45 -11.50 11.89 13.18
CA ILE A 45 -10.60 12.27 12.09
C ILE A 45 -9.36 12.91 12.71
N VAL A 46 -8.19 12.35 12.43
CA VAL A 46 -6.91 12.95 12.79
C VAL A 46 -6.28 13.49 11.51
N ASN A 47 -6.37 14.80 11.30
CA ASN A 47 -5.67 15.47 10.21
C ASN A 47 -4.21 15.70 10.60
N VAL A 48 -3.30 15.22 9.78
CA VAL A 48 -1.86 15.37 9.96
C VAL A 48 -1.29 16.09 8.75
N SER A 49 -0.78 17.30 8.95
CA SER A 49 -0.12 18.07 7.89
C SER A 49 1.36 17.74 7.79
N GLY A 50 1.89 17.71 6.56
CA GLY A 50 3.30 17.43 6.28
C GLY A 50 3.50 16.50 5.07
N SER A 51 4.62 16.69 4.35
CA SER A 51 4.93 15.96 3.11
C SER A 51 5.51 14.56 3.35
N ASP A 52 6.31 14.39 4.40
CA ASP A 52 6.94 13.12 4.76
C ASP A 52 6.37 12.62 6.09
N ILE A 53 5.66 11.49 6.03
CA ILE A 53 4.98 10.88 7.16
C ILE A 53 5.71 9.61 7.60
N LEU A 54 5.99 9.50 8.89
CA LEU A 54 6.47 8.28 9.53
C LEU A 54 5.43 7.81 10.54
N LEU A 55 4.98 6.57 10.38
CA LEU A 55 4.08 5.89 11.31
C LEU A 55 4.91 4.83 12.05
N ASN A 56 5.46 5.20 13.20
CA ASN A 56 6.38 4.38 13.98
C ASN A 56 6.02 4.32 15.47
N ASP A 57 4.78 4.65 15.80
CA ASP A 57 4.25 4.65 17.16
C ASP A 57 3.63 3.31 17.55
N ASP A 58 3.67 3.01 18.86
CA ASP A 58 2.98 1.87 19.45
C ASP A 58 1.63 2.29 20.04
N PHE A 59 0.55 1.62 19.64
CA PHE A 59 -0.77 1.84 20.23
C PHE A 59 -0.89 1.17 21.60
N LEU A 60 -1.30 1.94 22.60
CA LEU A 60 -1.48 1.49 23.97
C LEU A 60 -2.93 1.05 24.27
N GLY A 61 -3.08 0.17 25.25
CA GLY A 61 -4.39 -0.30 25.72
C GLY A 61 -5.14 -1.15 24.70
N ASN A 62 -6.45 -1.31 24.89
CA ASN A 62 -7.30 -2.01 23.92
C ASN A 62 -7.63 -1.06 22.76
N SER A 63 -6.80 -1.12 21.72
CA SER A 63 -6.89 -0.33 20.50
C SER A 63 -7.41 -1.13 19.31
N ALA A 64 -7.91 -2.36 19.54
CA ALA A 64 -8.53 -3.16 18.50
C ALA A 64 -9.74 -2.42 17.89
N LYS A 65 -9.96 -2.59 16.58
CA LYS A 65 -11.10 -2.03 15.83
C LYS A 65 -11.16 -0.50 15.76
N LEU A 66 -10.04 0.21 16.04
CA LEU A 66 -10.00 1.65 15.74
C LEU A 66 -10.23 1.92 14.25
N GLY A 67 -9.83 0.99 13.37
CA GLY A 67 -10.10 1.02 11.93
C GLY A 67 -11.53 1.38 11.53
N GLU A 68 -12.52 0.87 12.28
CA GLU A 68 -13.95 1.02 11.98
C GLU A 68 -14.47 2.45 12.22
N SER A 69 -13.68 3.32 12.89
CA SER A 69 -14.15 4.62 13.38
C SER A 69 -13.10 5.73 13.43
N VAL A 70 -11.83 5.43 13.13
CA VAL A 70 -10.73 6.41 13.14
C VAL A 70 -10.12 6.50 11.75
N ILE A 71 -10.07 7.72 11.21
CA ILE A 71 -9.37 8.05 9.96
C ILE A 71 -8.15 8.90 10.30
N TRP A 72 -6.97 8.42 9.92
CA TRP A 72 -5.74 9.20 9.86
C TRP A 72 -5.62 9.82 8.48
N ASN A 73 -5.90 11.12 8.38
CA ASN A 73 -5.96 11.88 7.13
C ASN A 73 -4.66 12.66 6.91
N PHE A 74 -3.96 12.36 5.82
CA PHE A 74 -2.69 12.94 5.43
C PHE A 74 -2.83 13.64 4.07
N PRO A 75 -3.48 14.81 4.00
CA PRO A 75 -3.83 15.46 2.73
C PRO A 75 -2.60 15.91 1.94
N ASP A 76 -1.53 16.30 2.64
CA ASP A 76 -0.32 16.87 2.07
C ASP A 76 0.81 15.85 1.88
N ALA A 77 0.59 14.59 2.26
CA ALA A 77 1.65 13.59 2.25
C ALA A 77 2.03 13.16 0.83
N GLU A 78 3.32 13.28 0.54
CA GLU A 78 3.95 12.77 -0.69
C GLU A 78 4.65 11.42 -0.44
N LYS A 79 5.11 11.19 0.80
CA LYS A 79 5.69 9.93 1.24
C LYS A 79 5.14 9.51 2.58
N LEU A 80 4.92 8.20 2.72
CA LEU A 80 4.46 7.61 3.98
C LEU A 80 5.20 6.29 4.24
N SER A 81 5.79 6.15 5.42
CA SER A 81 6.41 4.90 5.86
C SER A 81 5.74 4.42 7.14
N ALA A 82 5.14 3.23 7.11
CA ALA A 82 4.60 2.58 8.30
C ALA A 82 5.53 1.45 8.74
N THR A 83 6.17 1.60 9.91
CA THR A 83 7.16 0.64 10.41
C THR A 83 6.65 -0.18 11.58
N THR A 84 5.65 0.31 12.30
CA THR A 84 4.96 -0.39 13.39
C THR A 84 3.54 -0.80 12.98
N ALA A 85 2.91 -1.62 13.81
CA ALA A 85 1.50 -1.96 13.65
C ALA A 85 0.65 -0.69 13.78
N TRP A 86 -0.08 -0.35 12.73
CA TRP A 86 -0.91 0.85 12.69
C TRP A 86 -2.38 0.52 12.85
N ARG A 87 -3.10 1.32 13.66
CA ARG A 87 -4.52 1.10 13.95
C ARG A 87 -5.34 2.32 13.56
N GLY A 88 -6.37 2.09 12.75
CA GLY A 88 -7.15 3.15 12.12
C GLY A 88 -6.96 3.15 10.61
N SER A 89 -8.00 3.57 9.90
CA SER A 89 -7.96 3.69 8.45
C SER A 89 -7.01 4.82 8.04
N VAL A 90 -6.17 4.60 7.02
CA VAL A 90 -5.17 5.57 6.53
C VAL A 90 -5.64 6.19 5.22
N LEU A 91 -5.76 7.51 5.18
CA LEU A 91 -6.10 8.26 3.97
C LEU A 91 -4.95 9.19 3.57
N ALA A 92 -4.13 8.76 2.61
CA ALA A 92 -2.99 9.52 2.09
C ALA A 92 -2.94 9.44 0.56
N PRO A 93 -3.93 10.01 -0.15
CA PRO A 93 -4.18 9.75 -1.58
C PRO A 93 -3.05 10.18 -2.51
N ASN A 94 -2.15 11.05 -2.06
CA ASN A 94 -1.02 11.55 -2.83
C ASN A 94 0.30 10.82 -2.50
N ALA A 95 0.34 10.04 -1.42
CA ALA A 95 1.60 9.50 -0.89
C ALA A 95 2.05 8.22 -1.59
N ALA A 96 3.34 8.17 -1.94
CA ALA A 96 4.04 6.92 -2.22
C ALA A 96 4.36 6.22 -0.89
N ALA A 97 3.63 5.14 -0.60
CA ALA A 97 3.67 4.49 0.70
C ALA A 97 4.56 3.24 0.72
N THR A 98 5.19 2.98 1.86
CA THR A 98 5.82 1.68 2.19
C THR A 98 5.31 1.19 3.53
N THR A 99 4.88 -0.07 3.59
CA THR A 99 4.47 -0.71 4.85
C THR A 99 5.47 -1.79 5.24
N GLY A 100 5.89 -1.82 6.50
CA GLY A 100 6.78 -2.84 7.09
C GLY A 100 6.09 -3.72 8.13
N ASN A 101 4.87 -3.36 8.55
CA ASN A 101 4.05 -4.11 9.48
C ASN A 101 2.57 -3.94 9.10
N PHE A 102 1.65 -4.51 9.87
CA PHE A 102 0.22 -4.48 9.53
C PHE A 102 -0.40 -3.09 9.71
N ILE A 103 -1.30 -2.74 8.80
CA ILE A 103 -2.31 -1.69 9.01
C ILE A 103 -3.64 -2.39 9.29
N GLU A 104 -4.28 -2.03 10.39
CA GLU A 104 -5.63 -2.52 10.72
C GLU A 104 -6.68 -1.70 9.97
N ASP A 105 -7.50 -2.42 9.20
CA ASP A 105 -8.57 -1.90 8.33
C ASP A 105 -8.08 -1.40 6.95
N SER A 106 -8.53 -0.21 6.53
CA SER A 106 -8.35 0.26 5.15
C SER A 106 -7.19 1.25 5.01
N ALA A 107 -6.61 1.31 3.80
CA ALA A 107 -5.68 2.36 3.46
C ALA A 107 -5.79 2.80 2.00
N VAL A 108 -5.60 4.09 1.75
CA VAL A 108 -5.59 4.70 0.42
C VAL A 108 -4.28 5.44 0.23
N PHE A 109 -3.55 5.07 -0.81
CA PHE A 109 -2.25 5.63 -1.19
C PHE A 109 -2.21 5.87 -2.71
N SER A 110 -1.31 6.75 -3.18
CA SER A 110 -1.09 6.91 -4.63
C SER A 110 -0.37 5.71 -5.22
N SER A 111 0.57 5.14 -4.47
CA SER A 111 1.26 3.89 -4.77
C SER A 111 1.71 3.20 -3.47
N LEU A 112 1.91 1.88 -3.51
CA LEU A 112 2.23 1.10 -2.32
C LEU A 112 3.33 0.07 -2.60
N THR A 113 4.41 0.14 -1.84
CA THR A 113 5.34 -0.97 -1.63
C THR A 113 4.95 -1.71 -0.36
N GLN A 114 4.21 -2.80 -0.50
CA GLN A 114 3.70 -3.56 0.63
C GLN A 114 4.74 -4.60 1.11
N ARG A 115 5.20 -4.46 2.37
CA ARG A 115 6.03 -5.46 3.06
C ARG A 115 5.38 -5.93 4.38
N GLY A 116 4.25 -5.33 4.76
CA GLY A 116 3.39 -5.76 5.86
C GLY A 116 2.02 -6.23 5.39
N GLU A 117 1.12 -6.48 6.34
CA GLU A 117 -0.23 -6.99 6.09
C GLU A 117 -1.29 -5.87 6.12
N PHE A 118 -2.49 -6.17 5.62
CA PHE A 118 -3.68 -5.37 5.89
C PHE A 118 -4.69 -6.26 6.61
N HIS A 119 -5.03 -5.88 7.85
CA HIS A 119 -6.00 -6.61 8.66
C HIS A 119 -7.39 -6.03 8.39
N LEU A 120 -7.95 -6.41 7.25
CA LEU A 120 -9.33 -6.12 6.89
C LEU A 120 -10.26 -7.12 7.58
N GLY A 121 -11.53 -6.75 7.74
CA GLY A 121 -12.59 -7.73 7.95
C GLY A 121 -12.63 -8.68 6.75
N THR A 122 -11.99 -9.85 6.85
CA THR A 122 -11.93 -10.81 5.76
C THR A 122 -13.26 -11.54 5.59
N PHE A 123 -13.41 -12.22 4.45
CA PHE A 123 -14.56 -13.06 4.16
C PHE A 123 -14.82 -14.06 5.30
N ASN A 124 -15.95 -13.90 5.97
CA ASN A 124 -16.40 -14.75 7.06
C ASN A 124 -17.74 -15.39 6.66
N SER A 125 -17.69 -16.52 5.95
CA SER A 125 -18.87 -17.26 5.51
C SER A 125 -18.81 -18.72 5.92
N SER A 126 -19.98 -19.30 6.18
CA SER A 126 -20.17 -20.74 6.37
C SER A 126 -20.24 -21.52 5.05
N TYR A 127 -19.84 -20.92 3.93
CA TYR A 127 -19.94 -21.54 2.60
C TYR A 127 -19.36 -22.95 2.59
N GLN A 128 -20.23 -23.92 2.29
CA GLN A 128 -19.85 -25.29 2.00
C GLN A 128 -19.88 -25.44 0.48
N PRO A 129 -18.75 -25.74 -0.18
CA PRO A 129 -18.80 -26.10 -1.58
C PRO A 129 -19.71 -27.33 -1.75
N PRO A 130 -20.51 -27.41 -2.83
CA PRO A 130 -21.33 -28.58 -3.08
C PRO A 130 -20.43 -29.82 -3.11
N SER A 131 -20.84 -30.89 -2.41
CA SER A 131 -20.14 -32.17 -2.51
C SER A 131 -20.21 -32.63 -3.95
N SER A 132 -19.08 -33.01 -4.54
CA SER A 132 -19.09 -33.72 -5.81
C SER A 132 -19.88 -35.01 -5.60
N SER A 133 -21.08 -35.08 -6.18
CA SER A 133 -21.82 -36.33 -6.27
C SER A 133 -21.08 -37.22 -7.27
N SER A 134 -20.04 -37.92 -6.83
CA SER A 134 -19.52 -39.09 -7.53
C SER A 134 -20.54 -40.23 -7.37
N SER A 135 -21.65 -40.13 -8.09
CA SER A 135 -22.46 -41.31 -8.39
C SER A 135 -21.69 -42.14 -9.41
N SER A 136 -20.78 -42.98 -8.92
CA SER A 136 -20.29 -44.12 -9.69
C SER A 136 -20.11 -45.31 -8.76
N SER A 137 -21.17 -46.11 -8.67
CA SER A 137 -21.06 -47.53 -8.42
C SER A 137 -19.98 -48.13 -9.31
N SER A 138 -19.07 -48.90 -8.70
CA SER A 138 -18.04 -49.70 -9.35
C SER A 138 -18.61 -50.57 -10.48
N SER A 139 -18.18 -50.33 -11.71
CA SER A 139 -17.99 -51.36 -12.75
C SER A 139 -17.23 -50.74 -13.92
N GLY A 140 -16.32 -51.52 -14.51
CA GLY A 140 -15.20 -51.03 -15.31
C GLY A 140 -15.49 -50.71 -16.77
N GLY A 141 -14.43 -50.36 -17.50
CA GLY A 141 -14.42 -50.32 -18.96
C GLY A 141 -13.93 -48.99 -19.56
N SER A 142 -12.96 -49.11 -20.44
CA SER A 142 -12.12 -48.06 -21.03
C SER A 142 -12.81 -47.05 -21.97
N SER A 143 -12.17 -45.87 -22.09
CA SER A 143 -11.86 -45.10 -23.32
C SER A 143 -12.33 -43.63 -23.41
N SER A 144 -11.36 -42.80 -23.84
CA SER A 144 -11.41 -41.54 -24.60
C SER A 144 -12.02 -40.23 -24.06
N SER A 145 -11.20 -39.20 -24.23
CA SER A 145 -11.47 -37.80 -24.64
C SER A 145 -12.28 -36.89 -23.73
N GLY A 146 -11.66 -35.79 -23.28
CA GLY A 146 -12.42 -34.64 -22.78
C GLY A 146 -11.69 -33.66 -21.87
N GLY A 147 -10.40 -33.38 -22.10
CA GLY A 147 -9.77 -32.19 -21.52
C GLY A 147 -9.68 -31.12 -22.60
N THR A 148 -10.59 -30.14 -22.62
CA THR A 148 -10.34 -28.95 -23.44
C THR A 148 -9.17 -28.20 -22.83
N GLU A 149 -8.08 -28.08 -23.58
CA GLU A 149 -6.89 -27.36 -23.16
C GLU A 149 -7.24 -25.92 -22.74
N VAL A 150 -6.67 -25.48 -21.62
CA VAL A 150 -6.72 -24.07 -21.20
C VAL A 150 -5.99 -23.25 -22.27
N PRO A 151 -6.63 -22.26 -22.92
CA PRO A 151 -5.95 -21.45 -23.93
C PRO A 151 -4.76 -20.71 -23.30
N ALA A 152 -3.55 -20.95 -23.82
CA ALA A 152 -2.37 -20.21 -23.40
C ALA A 152 -2.54 -18.70 -23.72
N PRO A 153 -2.04 -17.79 -22.87
CA PRO A 153 -2.07 -16.36 -23.15
C PRO A 153 -1.38 -16.08 -24.50
N GLY A 154 -2.11 -15.46 -25.43
CA GLY A 154 -1.60 -15.18 -26.77
C GLY A 154 -0.34 -14.32 -26.70
N ILE A 155 0.79 -14.86 -27.13
CA ILE A 155 2.00 -14.07 -27.37
C ILE A 155 1.75 -13.22 -28.62
N LEU A 156 1.60 -11.91 -28.44
CA LEU A 156 1.49 -10.94 -29.53
C LEU A 156 2.82 -10.93 -30.30
N ARG A 157 2.97 -11.79 -31.31
CA ARG A 157 4.12 -11.77 -32.21
C ARG A 157 4.00 -10.53 -33.10
N ARG A 158 4.73 -9.46 -32.77
CA ARG A 158 5.04 -8.38 -33.72
C ARG A 158 5.66 -8.99 -34.98
N PRO A 159 5.18 -8.68 -36.19
CA PRO A 159 5.85 -9.16 -37.40
C PRO A 159 7.25 -8.53 -37.48
N VAL A 160 8.26 -9.39 -37.60
CA VAL A 160 9.63 -8.99 -37.94
C VAL A 160 9.61 -8.54 -39.40
N GLN A 161 9.93 -7.28 -39.66
CA GLN A 161 10.17 -6.82 -41.02
C GLN A 161 11.50 -7.41 -41.53
N PRO A 162 11.58 -7.97 -42.75
CA PRO A 162 12.84 -8.45 -43.28
C PRO A 162 13.76 -7.25 -43.56
N ALA A 163 14.97 -7.31 -43.02
CA ALA A 163 16.03 -6.36 -43.30
C ALA A 163 16.42 -6.44 -44.79
N VAL A 164 16.39 -5.30 -45.47
CA VAL A 164 16.99 -5.15 -46.81
C VAL A 164 18.51 -5.20 -46.66
N VAL A 165 19.12 -6.27 -47.16
CA VAL A 165 20.56 -6.35 -47.37
C VAL A 165 20.91 -5.57 -48.64
N ARG A 166 21.65 -4.47 -48.51
CA ARG A 166 22.49 -3.94 -49.59
C ARG A 166 23.92 -3.86 -49.07
N GLY A 167 24.78 -4.67 -49.69
CA GLY A 167 26.18 -4.79 -49.35
C GLY A 167 27.03 -3.63 -49.87
N GLY A 168 28.19 -3.50 -49.22
CA GLY A 168 29.45 -3.03 -49.79
C GLY A 168 29.55 -1.55 -50.15
N ASP A 169 30.24 -0.77 -49.31
CA ASP A 169 31.52 -0.23 -49.77
C ASP A 169 32.41 0.23 -48.61
N THR A 170 33.69 -0.05 -48.77
CA THR A 170 34.82 0.27 -47.90
C THR A 170 35.17 1.76 -47.92
N ALA A 171 35.56 2.34 -46.78
CA ALA A 171 36.76 3.20 -46.60
C ALA A 171 36.63 4.10 -45.35
N GLY A 172 37.75 4.33 -44.65
CA GLY A 172 37.96 5.59 -43.94
C GLY A 172 38.17 5.51 -42.43
N VAL A 173 39.43 5.44 -42.04
CA VAL A 173 40.00 5.79 -40.73
C VAL A 173 39.73 7.27 -40.40
N GLU A 174 39.40 7.64 -39.17
CA GLU A 174 40.10 8.70 -38.40
C GLU A 174 39.66 8.77 -36.91
N LEU A 175 40.65 8.91 -36.03
CA LEU A 175 40.56 9.16 -34.60
C LEU A 175 40.37 10.67 -34.36
N GLY A 176 39.50 11.08 -33.44
CA GLY A 176 39.36 12.49 -33.06
C GLY A 176 38.84 12.64 -31.63
N ALA A 177 39.74 13.05 -30.74
CA ALA A 177 39.53 13.23 -29.31
C ALA A 177 38.97 14.62 -28.94
N HIS A 178 38.76 14.79 -27.63
CA HIS A 178 38.66 16.05 -26.84
C HIS A 178 37.28 16.68 -26.62
N GLY A 179 36.95 16.87 -25.33
CA GLY A 179 35.88 17.79 -24.92
C GLY A 179 35.36 17.67 -23.48
N VAL A 180 36.24 17.51 -22.49
CA VAL A 180 35.89 17.73 -21.07
C VAL A 180 35.67 19.22 -20.85
N ILE A 181 34.54 19.63 -20.25
CA ILE A 181 34.42 20.94 -19.60
C ILE A 181 33.94 20.74 -18.17
N SER A 182 34.90 20.78 -17.26
CA SER A 182 34.70 21.01 -15.83
C SER A 182 34.23 22.45 -15.60
N LYS A 183 33.28 22.65 -14.68
CA LYS A 183 33.13 23.94 -13.98
C LYS A 183 33.65 23.78 -12.56
N ALA A 184 34.66 24.56 -12.21
CA ALA A 184 35.15 24.79 -10.87
C ALA A 184 34.61 26.12 -10.32
N SER A 185 34.27 26.10 -9.03
CA SER A 185 34.50 27.07 -7.94
C SER A 185 34.54 28.58 -8.23
N GLU A 186 33.73 29.36 -7.49
CA GLU A 186 34.16 30.28 -6.41
C GLU A 186 33.03 31.27 -6.03
N ARG A 187 32.49 31.15 -4.82
CA ARG A 187 32.54 32.14 -3.70
C ARG A 187 31.75 31.62 -2.50
#